data_AF-A0A5K3EH33-F1
#
_entry.id   AF-A0A5K3EH33-F1
#
_cell.length_a   1.000
_cell.length_b   1.000
_cell.length_c   1.000
_cell.angle_alpha   90.00
_cell.angle_beta   90.00
_cell.angle_gamma   90.00
#
_symmetry.space_group_name_H-M   'P 1'
#
loop_
_entity.id
_entity.type
_entity.pdbx_description
1 polymer ?
#
loop_
_entity_poly.entity_id
_entity_poly.type
_entity_poly.pdbx_seq_one_letter_code
_entity_poly.pdbx_strand_id
1 'polypeptide(L)'
;MGSKVLRFCDYIVRGRLDFLPRMPPSIIKKILSFINVEDIVSLSRSCKAIAEICNDDDVWQKVYIRYHKDSPNDIVKELARTYSWKRVFFTSKLKLQMQIRRLRLEQGQPAGDEAIRATITSMTGDKPSGSEISRSLRSRETNIGEFSSLRSSN
;
A
#
# COMPACT_ATOMS: atom_id res chain seq x y z
N MET A 1 41.47 -0.29 3.57
CA MET A 1 40.16 -0.65 2.97
C MET A 1 39.08 -0.42 4.02
N GLY A 2 38.11 0.46 3.76
CA GLY A 2 37.15 0.92 4.77
C GLY A 2 36.05 -0.09 5.06
N SER A 3 35.53 -0.08 6.30
CA SER A 3 34.44 -0.95 6.79
C SER A 3 33.22 -1.05 5.88
N LYS A 4 32.93 -0.01 5.08
CA LYS A 4 31.86 0.00 4.06
C LYS A 4 32.06 -1.02 2.94
N VAL A 5 33.30 -1.25 2.50
CA VAL A 5 33.62 -2.22 1.44
C VAL A 5 33.48 -3.65 1.95
N LEU A 6 33.96 -3.91 3.18
CA LEU A 6 33.79 -5.22 3.83
C LEU A 6 32.31 -5.58 4.05
N ARG A 7 31.51 -4.62 4.55
CA ARG A 7 30.05 -4.75 4.64
C ARG A 7 29.40 -5.04 3.30
N PHE A 8 29.84 -4.35 2.24
CA PHE A 8 29.34 -4.58 0.89
C PHE A 8 29.64 -6.00 0.37
N CYS A 9 30.87 -6.49 0.56
CA CYS A 9 31.23 -7.86 0.22
C CYS A 9 30.39 -8.88 1.00
N ASP A 10 30.18 -8.67 2.30
CA ASP A 10 29.31 -9.52 3.13
C ASP A 10 27.85 -9.52 2.64
N TYR A 11 27.30 -8.37 2.26
CA TYR A 11 25.96 -8.29 1.66
C TYR A 11 25.86 -9.02 0.31
N ILE A 12 26.90 -8.97 -0.53
CA ILE A 12 26.94 -9.74 -1.78
C ILE A 12 26.94 -11.24 -1.50
N VAL A 13 27.83 -11.72 -0.62
CA VAL A 13 27.96 -13.15 -0.30
C VAL A 13 26.66 -13.69 0.32
N ARG A 14 25.95 -12.87 1.10
CA ARG A 14 24.66 -13.21 1.70
C ARG A 14 23.45 -13.01 0.76
N GLY A 15 23.66 -12.57 -0.48
CA GLY A 15 22.60 -12.30 -1.44
C GLY A 15 21.66 -11.13 -1.08
N ARG A 16 22.06 -10.27 -0.13
CA ARG A 16 21.26 -9.13 0.37
C ARG A 16 21.70 -7.83 -0.28
N LEU A 17 21.55 -7.73 -1.59
CA LEU A 17 21.95 -6.55 -2.35
C LEU A 17 20.74 -5.71 -2.76
N ASP A 18 20.73 -4.44 -2.37
CA ASP A 18 19.75 -3.48 -2.88
C ASP A 18 20.14 -3.05 -4.30
N PHE A 19 19.50 -3.67 -5.29
CA PHE A 19 19.79 -3.39 -6.71
C PHE A 19 19.26 -2.04 -7.16
N LEU A 20 18.04 -1.68 -6.73
CA LEU A 20 17.32 -0.49 -7.18
C LEU A 20 18.10 0.82 -6.98
N PRO A 21 18.67 1.15 -5.80
CA PRO A 21 19.43 2.38 -5.60
C PRO A 21 20.79 2.41 -6.34
N ARG A 22 21.27 1.26 -6.82
CA ARG A 22 22.56 1.11 -7.49
C ARG A 22 22.44 1.17 -9.01
N MET A 23 21.22 1.05 -9.53
CA MET A 23 20.97 1.15 -10.96
C MET A 23 21.14 2.59 -11.46
N PRO A 24 21.59 2.78 -12.71
CA PRO A 24 21.55 4.08 -13.35
C PRO A 24 20.13 4.67 -13.34
N PRO A 25 19.98 5.99 -13.16
CA PRO A 25 18.67 6.64 -13.13
C PRO A 25 17.82 6.38 -14.38
N SER A 26 18.45 6.23 -15.54
CA SER A 26 17.78 5.92 -16.81
C SER A 26 17.04 4.57 -16.77
N ILE A 27 17.65 3.54 -16.16
CA ILE A 27 17.04 2.21 -16.01
C ILE A 27 15.89 2.29 -15.01
N ILE A 28 16.07 3.01 -13.90
CA ILE A 28 15.01 3.21 -12.90
C ILE A 28 13.81 3.91 -13.54
N LYS A 29 14.02 5.00 -14.30
CA LYS A 29 12.96 5.69 -15.06
C LYS A 29 12.24 4.74 -16.03
N LYS A 30 12.96 3.80 -16.66
CA LYS A 30 12.37 2.79 -17.54
C LYS A 30 11.52 1.78 -16.75
N ILE A 31 12.00 1.30 -15.60
CA ILE A 31 11.23 0.44 -14.70
C ILE A 31 9.95 1.15 -14.24
N LEU A 32 10.06 2.41 -13.80
CA LEU A 32 8.91 3.24 -13.37
C LEU A 32 7.84 3.37 -14.46
N SER A 33 8.22 3.34 -15.75
CA SER A 33 7.25 3.40 -16.86
C SER A 33 6.32 2.19 -16.96
N PHE A 34 6.68 1.05 -16.35
CA PHE A 34 5.87 -0.16 -16.33
C PHE A 34 5.04 -0.31 -15.06
N ILE A 35 5.47 0.33 -13.98
CA ILE A 35 4.85 0.24 -12.65
C ILE A 35 3.56 1.07 -12.58
N ASN A 36 2.62 0.66 -11.72
CA ASN A 36 1.39 1.40 -11.45
C ASN A 36 1.66 2.67 -10.63
N VAL A 37 0.80 3.68 -10.75
CA VAL A 37 0.97 4.96 -10.03
C VAL A 37 1.06 4.79 -8.52
N GLU A 38 0.29 3.89 -7.95
CA GLU A 38 0.24 3.64 -6.50
C GLU A 38 1.56 3.05 -5.99
N ASP A 39 2.15 2.17 -6.79
CA ASP A 39 3.43 1.54 -6.51
C ASP A 39 4.58 2.55 -6.68
N ILE A 40 4.50 3.48 -7.65
CA ILE A 40 5.49 4.57 -7.80
C ILE A 40 5.52 5.44 -6.53
N VAL A 41 4.35 5.80 -5.99
CA VAL A 41 4.24 6.58 -4.76
C VAL A 41 4.78 5.77 -3.57
N SER A 42 4.47 4.48 -3.48
CA SER A 42 5.00 3.62 -2.42
C SER A 42 6.52 3.47 -2.50
N LEU A 43 7.06 3.28 -3.70
CA LEU A 43 8.49 3.17 -3.94
C LEU A 43 9.23 4.47 -3.55
N SER A 44 8.63 5.63 -3.79
CA SER A 44 9.21 6.92 -3.38
C SER A 44 9.38 7.08 -1.86
N ARG A 45 8.67 6.28 -1.04
CA ARG A 45 8.81 6.28 0.42
C ARG A 45 9.89 5.33 0.93
N SER A 46 10.40 4.44 0.09
CA SER A 46 11.34 3.38 0.50
C SER A 46 12.81 3.83 0.55
N CYS A 47 13.23 4.69 -0.39
CA CYS A 47 14.62 5.08 -0.56
C CYS A 47 14.73 6.52 -1.04
N LYS A 48 15.61 7.32 -0.43
CA LYS A 48 15.82 8.74 -0.79
C LYS A 48 16.27 8.92 -2.24
N ALA A 49 17.26 8.14 -2.70
CA ALA A 49 17.76 8.22 -4.07
C ALA A 49 16.67 7.87 -5.11
N ILE A 50 15.84 6.88 -4.81
CA ILE A 50 14.72 6.50 -5.68
C ILE A 50 13.60 7.55 -5.57
N ALA A 51 13.39 8.15 -4.39
CA ALA A 51 12.40 9.20 -4.20
C ALA A 51 12.64 10.39 -5.13
N GLU A 52 13.90 10.82 -5.30
CA GLU A 52 14.25 11.89 -6.24
C GLU A 52 13.83 11.53 -7.67
N ILE A 53 14.13 10.31 -8.11
CA ILE A 53 13.77 9.83 -9.46
C ILE A 53 12.26 9.66 -9.61
N CYS A 54 11.56 9.14 -8.59
CA CYS A 54 10.11 8.98 -8.60
C CYS A 54 9.36 10.33 -8.58
N ASN A 55 10.01 11.41 -8.13
CA ASN A 55 9.43 12.76 -8.10
C ASN A 55 9.83 13.61 -9.31
N ASP A 56 10.62 13.06 -10.23
CA ASP A 56 11.04 13.72 -11.45
C ASP A 56 9.84 14.00 -12.38
N ASP A 57 9.80 15.21 -12.92
CA ASP A 57 8.70 15.69 -13.73
C ASP A 57 8.54 14.89 -15.03
N ASP A 58 9.65 14.44 -15.62
CA ASP A 58 9.68 13.57 -16.80
C ASP A 58 8.92 12.24 -16.58
N VAL A 59 9.04 11.70 -15.36
CA VAL A 59 8.37 10.44 -14.99
C VAL A 59 6.87 10.69 -14.95
N TRP A 60 6.44 11.78 -14.31
CA TRP A 60 5.04 12.12 -14.18
C TRP A 60 4.40 12.54 -15.51
N GLN A 61 5.14 13.14 -16.44
CA GLN A 61 4.68 13.39 -17.80
C GLN A 61 4.35 12.08 -18.53
N LYS A 62 5.25 11.10 -18.48
CA LYS A 62 5.04 9.78 -19.10
C LYS A 62 3.89 9.04 -18.45
N VAL A 63 3.77 9.11 -17.13
CA VAL A 63 2.64 8.55 -16.37
C VAL A 63 1.33 9.22 -16.80
N TYR A 64 1.30 10.55 -16.95
CA TYR A 64 0.12 11.28 -17.41
C TYR A 64 -0.33 10.81 -18.79
N ILE A 65 0.58 10.75 -19.76
CA ILE A 65 0.29 10.30 -21.13
C ILE A 65 -0.13 8.82 -21.17
N ARG A 66 0.40 7.97 -20.27
CA ARG A 66 -0.02 6.57 -20.17
C ARG A 66 -1.45 6.42 -19.66
N TYR A 67 -1.86 7.27 -18.72
CA TYR A 67 -3.18 7.21 -18.10
C TYR A 67 -4.26 7.96 -18.88
N HIS A 68 -3.90 9.03 -19.56
CA HIS A 68 -4.79 9.80 -20.42
C HIS A 68 -4.56 9.38 -21.87
N LYS A 69 -5.57 8.73 -22.47
CA LYS A 69 -5.49 8.27 -23.87
C LYS A 69 -5.26 9.41 -24.88
N ASP A 70 -5.59 10.64 -24.48
CA ASP A 70 -5.45 11.84 -25.29
C ASP A 70 -4.13 12.57 -24.98
N SER A 71 -3.54 13.17 -26.02
CA SER A 71 -2.39 14.06 -25.84
C SER A 71 -2.75 15.23 -24.91
N PRO A 72 -1.86 15.66 -24.00
CA PRO A 72 -2.12 16.80 -23.14
C PRO A 72 -2.45 18.05 -23.97
N ASN A 73 -3.57 18.70 -23.65
CA ASN A 73 -3.91 20.01 -24.21
C ASN A 73 -2.87 21.06 -23.78
N ASP A 74 -2.73 22.14 -24.54
CA ASP A 74 -1.72 23.18 -24.25
C ASP A 74 -1.95 23.86 -22.90
N ILE A 75 -3.21 23.99 -22.48
CA ILE A 75 -3.58 24.46 -21.12
C ILE A 75 -3.00 23.52 -20.05
N VAL A 76 -3.03 22.20 -20.27
CA VAL A 76 -2.51 21.20 -19.33
C VAL A 76 -0.99 21.25 -19.28
N LYS A 77 -0.32 21.42 -20.43
CA LYS A 77 1.13 21.59 -20.49
C LYS A 77 1.58 22.85 -19.75
N GLU A 78 0.86 23.96 -19.91
CA GLU A 78 1.17 25.21 -19.22
C GLU A 78 0.95 25.08 -17.71
N LEU A 79 -0.10 24.38 -17.30
CA LEU A 79 -0.33 24.05 -15.89
C LEU A 79 0.79 23.17 -15.31
N ALA A 80 1.28 22.19 -16.08
CA ALA A 80 2.39 21.34 -15.69
C ALA A 80 3.71 22.11 -15.60
N ARG A 81 3.94 23.07 -16.51
CA ARG A 81 5.09 23.98 -16.44
C ARG A 81 5.10 24.81 -15.15
N THR A 82 3.93 25.18 -14.67
CA THR A 82 3.77 26.01 -13.46
C THR A 82 3.80 25.19 -12.17
N TYR A 83 3.20 24.00 -12.15
CA TYR A 83 2.94 23.22 -10.94
C TYR A 83 3.53 21.80 -10.93
N SER A 84 4.26 21.39 -11.96
CA SER A 84 4.74 20.01 -12.19
C SER A 84 3.64 19.02 -12.58
N TRP A 85 4.00 18.08 -13.46
CA TRP A 85 3.14 16.99 -13.93
C TRP A 85 2.57 16.15 -12.80
N LYS A 86 3.33 15.94 -11.72
CA LYS A 86 2.84 15.21 -10.54
C LYS A 86 1.60 15.88 -9.94
N ARG A 87 1.63 17.21 -9.73
CA ARG A 87 0.49 17.92 -9.13
C ARG A 87 -0.70 17.94 -10.08
N VAL A 88 -0.45 18.20 -11.37
CA VAL A 88 -1.48 18.17 -12.42
C VAL A 88 -2.18 16.81 -12.45
N PHE A 89 -1.42 15.72 -12.40
CA PHE A 89 -1.95 14.35 -12.35
C PHE A 89 -2.88 14.13 -11.14
N PHE A 90 -2.47 14.55 -9.94
CA PHE A 90 -3.28 14.36 -8.73
C PHE A 90 -4.44 15.35 -8.57
N THR A 91 -4.51 16.42 -9.38
CA THR A 91 -5.56 17.45 -9.24
C THR A 91 -6.95 16.87 -9.49
N SER A 92 -7.10 15.92 -10.42
CA SER A 92 -8.37 15.22 -10.70
C SER A 92 -8.74 14.19 -9.62
N LYS A 93 -7.75 13.48 -9.07
CA LYS A 93 -7.94 12.49 -7.99
C LYS A 93 -8.45 13.17 -6.70
N LEU A 94 -7.96 14.37 -6.39
CA LEU A 94 -8.45 15.19 -5.28
C LEU A 94 -9.90 15.65 -5.49
N LYS A 95 -10.25 16.14 -6.70
CA LYS A 95 -11.62 16.59 -7.01
C LYS A 95 -12.64 15.46 -6.83
N LEU A 96 -12.34 14.26 -7.34
CA LEU A 96 -13.18 13.08 -7.15
C LEU A 96 -13.25 12.64 -5.68
N GLN A 97 -12.13 12.64 -4.95
CA GLN A 97 -12.12 12.31 -3.52
C GLN A 97 -12.97 13.29 -2.70
N MET A 98 -12.96 14.59 -3.02
CA MET A 98 -13.83 15.57 -2.36
C MET A 98 -15.31 15.34 -2.69
N GLN A 99 -15.64 15.02 -3.95
CA GLN A 99 -17.03 14.69 -4.33
C GLN A 99 -17.52 13.43 -3.62
N ILE A 100 -16.70 12.38 -3.54
CA ILE A 100 -17.02 11.16 -2.79
C ILE A 100 -17.19 11.45 -1.29
N ARG A 101 -16.31 12.26 -0.69
CA ARG A 101 -16.43 12.66 0.72
C ARG A 101 -17.72 13.44 0.98
N ARG A 102 -18.08 14.36 0.08
CA ARG A 102 -19.32 15.13 0.16
C ARG A 102 -20.55 14.23 0.06
N LEU A 103 -20.56 13.31 -0.90
CA LEU A 103 -21.64 12.32 -1.04
C LEU A 103 -21.77 11.43 0.20
N ARG A 104 -20.67 11.01 0.82
CA ARG A 104 -20.69 10.20 2.06
C ARG A 104 -21.23 10.97 3.27
N LEU A 105 -20.93 12.27 3.37
CA LEU A 105 -21.47 13.15 4.41
C LEU A 105 -22.97 13.44 4.18
N GLU A 106 -23.37 13.66 2.93
CA GLU A 106 -24.77 13.88 2.54
C GLU A 106 -25.62 12.60 2.68
N GLN A 107 -25.05 11.41 2.47
CA GLN A 107 -25.75 10.13 2.65
C GLN A 107 -25.71 9.57 4.07
N GLY A 108 -25.17 10.31 5.06
CA GLY A 108 -25.21 9.91 6.47
C GLY A 108 -24.63 8.53 6.77
N GLN A 109 -23.66 8.07 5.97
CA GLN A 109 -23.15 6.70 6.05
C GLN A 109 -22.04 6.64 7.12
N PRO A 110 -22.22 5.89 8.22
CA PRO A 110 -21.20 5.79 9.25
C PRO A 110 -19.98 5.06 8.69
N ALA A 111 -18.80 5.48 9.17
CA ALA A 111 -17.52 4.88 8.84
C ALA A 111 -17.59 3.35 8.92
N GLY A 112 -16.86 2.68 8.02
CA GLY A 112 -16.92 1.24 7.72
C GLY A 112 -16.67 0.25 8.86
N ASP A 113 -16.71 0.69 10.11
CA ASP A 113 -16.62 -0.14 11.31
C ASP A 113 -18.02 -0.59 11.79
N GLU A 114 -19.10 0.15 11.46
CA GLU A 114 -20.48 -0.18 11.86
C GLU A 114 -21.09 -1.33 11.03
N ALA A 115 -20.69 -1.46 9.75
CA ALA A 115 -21.21 -2.48 8.84
C ALA A 115 -20.85 -3.92 9.27
N ILE A 116 -19.69 -4.09 9.92
CA ILE A 116 -19.27 -5.39 10.46
C ILE A 116 -20.12 -5.74 11.68
N ARG A 117 -20.41 -4.77 12.57
CA ARG A 117 -21.28 -4.99 13.74
C ARG A 117 -22.72 -5.25 13.35
N ALA A 118 -23.27 -4.49 12.41
CA ALA A 118 -24.65 -4.66 11.94
C ALA A 118 -24.87 -6.03 11.26
N THR A 119 -23.86 -6.53 10.54
CA THR A 119 -23.91 -7.88 9.93
C THR A 119 -23.81 -8.99 10.97
N ILE A 120 -23.00 -8.82 12.02
CA ILE A 120 -22.93 -9.78 13.13
C ILE A 120 -24.25 -9.82 13.91
N THR A 121 -24.87 -8.66 14.15
CA THR A 121 -26.15 -8.58 14.89
C THR A 121 -27.34 -9.12 14.09
N SER A 122 -27.32 -9.04 12.75
CA SER A 122 -28.39 -9.62 11.91
C SER A 122 -28.26 -11.14 11.73
N MET A 123 -27.07 -11.72 11.91
CA MET A 123 -26.85 -13.17 11.82
C MET A 123 -27.16 -13.94 13.12
N THR A 124 -27.41 -13.27 14.26
CA THR A 124 -27.77 -13.94 15.53
C THR A 124 -29.23 -13.72 15.97
N GLY A 125 -30.08 -13.25 15.08
CA GLY A 125 -31.49 -12.99 15.35
C GLY A 125 -32.42 -14.10 14.87
N ASP A 126 -32.29 -15.32 15.39
CA ASP A 126 -33.45 -16.21 15.54
C ASP A 126 -33.20 -17.25 16.63
N LYS A 127 -34.02 -17.15 17.68
CA LYS A 127 -34.02 -18.02 18.86
C LYS A 127 -35.24 -18.93 18.75
N PRO A 128 -35.12 -20.26 18.63
CA PRO A 128 -36.15 -21.15 19.11
C PRO A 128 -35.89 -21.43 20.59
N SER A 129 -36.83 -20.99 21.42
CA SER A 129 -36.97 -21.45 22.80
C SER A 129 -37.57 -22.86 22.80
N GLY A 130 -36.90 -23.82 23.43
CA GLY A 130 -37.43 -25.17 23.63
C GLY A 130 -36.36 -26.14 24.11
N SER A 131 -36.46 -26.54 25.37
CA SER A 131 -35.62 -27.46 26.11
C SER A 131 -35.57 -28.89 25.54
N GLU A 132 -34.55 -29.64 25.99
CA GLU A 132 -34.16 -31.02 25.62
C GLU A 132 -33.30 -31.06 24.35
N ILE A 133 -32.00 -31.34 24.40
CA ILE A 133 -31.44 -32.63 24.82
C ILE A 133 -30.03 -32.41 25.39
N SER A 134 -29.88 -32.66 26.68
CA SER A 134 -28.60 -33.05 27.27
C SER A 134 -28.35 -34.51 26.93
N ARG A 135 -27.39 -34.81 26.02
CA ARG A 135 -26.44 -35.94 26.13
C ARG A 135 -25.69 -36.18 24.83
N SER A 136 -24.37 -36.26 24.95
CA SER A 136 -23.41 -36.84 23.99
C SER A 136 -23.13 -35.96 22.76
N LEU A 137 -21.97 -35.32 22.63
CA LEU A 137 -20.67 -35.97 22.62
C LEU A 137 -19.61 -35.16 23.39
N ARG A 138 -19.30 -35.69 24.57
CA ARG A 138 -17.97 -35.73 25.15
C ARG A 138 -16.98 -36.22 24.08
N SER A 139 -16.05 -35.36 23.66
CA SER A 139 -14.75 -35.61 22.99
C SER A 139 -14.43 -34.38 22.13
N ARG A 140 -13.50 -33.47 22.43
CA ARG A 140 -12.18 -33.56 23.05
C ARG A 140 -11.81 -32.16 23.56
N GLU A 141 -11.81 -31.96 24.87
CA GLU A 141 -10.98 -30.93 25.51
C GLU A 141 -10.27 -31.59 26.67
N THR A 142 -9.09 -32.13 26.38
CA THR A 142 -7.98 -32.27 27.32
C THR A 142 -6.70 -32.45 26.49
N ASN A 143 -5.95 -31.37 26.29
CA ASN A 143 -4.54 -31.44 26.63
C ASN A 143 -4.04 -30.07 27.06
N ILE A 144 -3.82 -29.98 28.36
CA ILE A 144 -3.06 -28.97 29.07
C ILE A 144 -1.58 -29.35 28.91
N GLY A 145 -0.72 -28.36 28.70
CA GLY A 145 0.73 -28.52 28.73
C GLY A 145 1.36 -27.26 28.18
N GLU A 146 1.40 -26.14 28.92
CA GLU A 146 2.50 -25.86 29.86
C GLU A 146 3.85 -26.35 29.32
N PHE A 147 4.69 -25.42 28.83
CA PHE A 147 5.95 -25.16 29.52
C PHE A 147 6.58 -23.84 29.06
N SER A 148 6.64 -22.91 30.01
CA SER A 148 7.72 -21.98 30.32
C SER A 148 9.01 -22.04 29.49
N SER A 149 9.42 -20.85 29.03
CA SER A 149 10.71 -20.22 29.32
C SER A 149 11.76 -21.08 30.05
N LEU A 150 12.98 -21.14 29.51
CA LEU A 150 14.24 -20.86 30.23
C LEU A 150 15.46 -21.05 29.30
N ARG A 151 16.33 -20.02 29.28
CA ARG A 151 17.82 -20.02 29.35
C ARG A 151 18.61 -20.99 28.45
N SER A 152 19.83 -20.74 28.00
CA SER A 152 20.83 -19.67 28.05
C SER A 152 22.07 -20.24 27.33
N SER A 153 22.93 -19.36 26.78
CA SER A 153 24.37 -19.54 26.54
C SER A 153 24.86 -20.70 25.66
N ASN A 154 25.46 -20.32 24.53
CA ASN A 154 26.92 -20.37 24.35
C ASN A 154 27.36 -19.27 23.39
#